data_AF-A0A151JMK9-F1
#
_entry.id   AF-A0A151JMK9-F1
#
_cell.length_a   1.000
_cell.length_b   1.000
_cell.length_c   1.000
_cell.angle_alpha   90.00
_cell.angle_beta   90.00
_cell.angle_gamma   90.00
#
_symmetry.space_group_name_H-M   'P 1'
#
loop_
_entity.id
_entity.type
_entity.pdbx_description
1 polymer ?
#
loop_
_entity_poly.entity_id
_entity_poly.type
_entity_poly.pdbx_seq_one_letter_code
_entity_poly.pdbx_strand_id
1 'polypeptide(L)'
;DDMLTVQDVAHDQYKSESQERLNKNGCVMQCLLQKGGMASNAEYKAEKMRSEFIKKTSVQPGDKRLESLDACINESKDLTEKCEKAFLISACFIKGEHKHKHGNEHEHEHEK
;
A
#
# COMPACT_ATOMS: atom_id res chain seq x y z
N ASP A 1 -3.71 -4.36 -21.08
CA ASP A 1 -4.14 -4.78 -19.73
C ASP A 1 -4.31 -3.53 -18.90
N ASP A 2 -5.47 -3.33 -18.28
CA ASP A 2 -5.80 -2.09 -17.56
C ASP A 2 -5.32 -2.13 -16.10
N MET A 3 -5.08 -3.32 -15.55
CA MET A 3 -4.68 -3.49 -14.16
C MET A 3 -3.16 -3.56 -14.05
N LEU A 4 -2.62 -2.99 -12.98
CA LEU A 4 -1.21 -3.13 -12.62
C LEU A 4 -1.02 -4.42 -11.83
N THR A 5 0.08 -5.10 -12.10
CA THR A 5 0.50 -6.24 -11.29
C THR A 5 1.15 -5.76 -10.00
N VAL A 6 1.23 -6.65 -9.00
CA VAL A 6 2.00 -6.38 -7.77
C VAL A 6 3.47 -6.11 -8.08
N GLN A 7 4.04 -6.76 -9.10
CA GLN A 7 5.43 -6.55 -9.51
C GLN A 7 5.63 -5.18 -10.14
N ASP A 8 4.68 -4.71 -10.96
CA ASP A 8 4.73 -3.38 -11.56
C ASP A 8 4.80 -2.29 -10.48
N VAL A 9 4.05 -2.49 -9.40
CA VAL A 9 4.00 -1.58 -8.25
C VAL A 9 5.25 -1.69 -7.38
N ALA A 10 5.66 -2.92 -7.05
CA ALA A 10 6.82 -3.19 -6.18
C ALA A 10 8.14 -2.64 -6.76
N HIS A 11 8.31 -2.71 -8.09
CA HIS A 11 9.51 -2.27 -8.80
C HIS A 11 9.37 -0.88 -9.44
N ASP A 12 8.36 -0.10 -9.04
CA ASP A 12 8.11 1.26 -9.56
C ASP A 12 7.90 1.36 -11.08
N GLN A 13 7.56 0.26 -11.78
CA GLN A 13 7.28 0.26 -13.22
C GLN A 13 6.00 1.04 -13.56
N TYR A 14 5.07 1.17 -12.60
CA TYR A 14 3.87 2.00 -12.78
C TYR A 14 4.20 3.49 -13.06
N LYS A 15 5.42 3.96 -12.78
CA LYS A 15 5.80 5.37 -13.01
C LYS A 15 5.84 5.76 -14.49
N SER A 16 5.99 4.79 -15.40
CA SER A 16 5.91 5.02 -16.85
C SER A 16 4.50 4.91 -17.41
N GLU A 17 3.51 4.65 -16.57
CA GLU A 17 2.12 4.43 -16.99
C GLU A 17 1.34 5.73 -17.14
N SER A 18 0.23 5.66 -17.87
CA SER A 18 -0.65 6.81 -18.05
C SER A 18 -1.39 7.15 -16.74
N GLN A 19 -1.63 8.45 -16.52
CA GLN A 19 -2.45 8.91 -15.39
C GLN A 19 -3.85 8.28 -15.39
N GLU A 20 -4.40 8.00 -16.57
CA GLU A 20 -5.68 7.29 -16.71
C GLU A 20 -5.60 5.87 -16.11
N ARG A 21 -4.54 5.11 -16.42
CA ARG A 21 -4.33 3.77 -15.89
C ARG A 21 -4.10 3.81 -14.37
N LEU A 22 -3.31 4.75 -13.88
CA LEU A 22 -3.11 4.96 -12.44
C LEU A 22 -4.43 5.27 -11.72
N ASN A 23 -5.24 6.18 -12.27
CA ASN A 23 -6.54 6.51 -11.71
C ASN A 23 -7.51 5.33 -11.71
N LYS A 24 -7.57 4.53 -12.79
CA LYS A 24 -8.40 3.31 -12.83
C LYS A 24 -8.01 2.34 -11.71
N ASN A 25 -6.73 2.05 -11.56
CA ASN A 25 -6.22 1.16 -10.50
C ASN A 25 -6.51 1.74 -9.11
N GLY A 26 -6.32 3.04 -8.93
CA GLY A 26 -6.68 3.76 -7.71
C GLY A 26 -8.16 3.66 -7.37
N CYS A 27 -9.05 3.85 -8.34
CA CYS A 27 -10.49 3.74 -8.11
C CYS A 27 -10.93 2.30 -7.78
N VAL A 28 -10.28 1.29 -8.39
CA VAL A 28 -10.50 -0.12 -8.01
C VAL A 28 -10.09 -0.35 -6.55
N MET A 29 -8.92 0.12 -6.14
CA MET A 29 -8.46 0.00 -4.75
C MET A 29 -9.37 0.75 -3.78
N GLN A 30 -9.82 1.95 -4.13
CA GLN A 30 -10.79 2.71 -3.37
C GLN A 30 -12.09 1.94 -3.17
N CYS A 31 -12.62 1.32 -4.22
CA CYS A 31 -13.82 0.49 -4.15
C CYS A 31 -13.64 -0.70 -3.19
N LEU A 32 -12.50 -1.38 -3.25
CA LEU A 32 -12.17 -2.50 -2.35
C LEU A 32 -12.05 -2.05 -0.90
N LEU A 33 -11.40 -0.90 -0.64
CA LEU A 33 -11.27 -0.32 0.70
C LEU A 33 -12.65 0.05 1.27
N GLN A 34 -13.53 0.65 0.47
CA GLN A 34 -14.90 0.95 0.88
C GLN A 34 -15.71 -0.31 1.18
N LYS A 35 -15.64 -1.32 0.30
CA LYS A 35 -16.31 -2.62 0.50
C LYS A 35 -15.84 -3.32 1.77
N GLY A 36 -14.55 -3.21 2.10
CA GLY A 36 -13.96 -3.71 3.35
C GLY A 36 -14.23 -2.84 4.57
N GLY A 37 -14.95 -1.73 4.43
CA GLY A 37 -15.20 -0.77 5.50
C GLY A 37 -13.95 -0.03 6.00
N MET A 38 -12.86 -0.03 5.23
CA MET A 38 -11.58 0.61 5.55
C MET A 38 -11.50 2.06 5.06
N ALA A 39 -12.39 2.47 4.17
CA ALA A 39 -12.50 3.86 3.72
C ALA A 39 -13.97 4.30 3.62
N SER A 40 -14.21 5.60 3.75
CA SER A 40 -15.48 6.25 3.40
C SER A 40 -15.15 7.51 2.61
N ASN A 41 -15.64 7.63 1.39
CA ASN A 41 -15.19 8.67 0.46
C ASN A 41 -13.65 8.73 0.42
N ALA A 42 -13.04 9.92 0.52
CA ALA A 42 -11.58 10.07 0.54
C ALA A 42 -10.94 9.87 1.94
N GLU A 43 -11.69 9.42 2.95
CA GLU A 43 -11.18 9.26 4.31
C GLU A 43 -10.91 7.80 4.66
N TYR A 44 -9.73 7.56 5.24
CA TYR A 44 -9.34 6.25 5.74
C TYR A 44 -9.80 6.03 7.17
N LYS A 45 -10.20 4.80 7.47
CA LYS A 45 -10.43 4.32 8.83
C LYS A 45 -9.17 3.57 9.27
N ALA A 46 -8.15 4.31 9.69
CA ALA A 46 -6.83 3.80 10.02
C ALA A 46 -6.87 2.60 10.98
N GLU A 47 -7.66 2.68 12.05
CA GLU A 47 -7.88 1.57 13.00
C GLU A 47 -8.39 0.30 12.32
N LYS A 48 -9.33 0.44 11.39
CA LYS A 48 -9.88 -0.70 10.64
C LYS A 48 -8.84 -1.28 9.70
N MET A 49 -8.05 -0.44 9.03
CA MET A 49 -6.95 -0.87 8.17
C MET A 49 -5.89 -1.66 8.95
N ARG A 50 -5.47 -1.16 10.12
CA ARG A 50 -4.55 -1.85 11.04
C ARG A 50 -5.11 -3.20 11.47
N SER A 51 -6.36 -3.24 11.92
CA SER A 51 -7.03 -4.46 12.35
C SER A 51 -7.12 -5.52 11.24
N GLU A 52 -7.51 -5.12 10.03
CA GLU A 52 -7.57 -6.04 8.88
C GLU A 52 -6.17 -6.49 8.44
N PHE A 53 -5.17 -5.62 8.55
CA PHE A 53 -3.79 -5.98 8.26
C PHE A 53 -3.28 -7.04 9.25
N ILE A 54 -3.39 -6.80 10.57
CA ILE A 54 -3.03 -7.76 11.62
C ILE A 54 -3.74 -9.10 11.39
N LYS A 55 -5.03 -9.08 11.08
CA LYS A 55 -5.81 -10.30 10.81
C LYS A 55 -5.27 -11.09 9.62
N LYS A 56 -4.79 -10.41 8.57
CA LYS A 56 -4.31 -11.06 7.34
C LYS A 56 -2.87 -11.52 7.41
N THR A 57 -2.02 -10.81 8.16
CA THR A 57 -0.57 -11.08 8.19
C THR A 57 -0.11 -11.71 9.50
N SER A 58 -0.96 -11.74 10.54
CA SER A 58 -0.62 -12.22 11.89
C SER A 58 0.60 -11.52 12.52
N VAL A 59 0.86 -10.28 12.11
CA VAL A 59 1.93 -9.43 12.67
C VAL A 59 1.63 -9.08 14.13
N GLN A 60 2.67 -8.99 14.95
CA GLN A 60 2.55 -8.63 16.35
C GLN A 60 2.79 -7.13 16.57
N PRO A 61 2.33 -6.56 17.70
CA PRO A 61 2.71 -5.19 18.09
C PRO A 61 4.25 -5.03 18.07
N GLY A 62 4.73 -3.95 17.44
CA GLY A 62 6.16 -3.68 17.25
C GLY A 62 6.77 -4.26 15.96
N ASP A 63 5.98 -4.93 15.12
CA ASP A 63 6.43 -5.35 13.80
C ASP A 63 6.62 -4.15 12.85
N LYS A 64 7.78 -4.07 12.19
CA LYS A 64 8.12 -3.02 11.21
C LYS A 64 7.09 -2.89 10.08
N ARG A 65 6.33 -3.95 9.77
CA ARG A 65 5.27 -3.91 8.76
C ARG A 65 4.07 -3.09 9.22
N LEU A 66 3.74 -3.11 10.52
CA LEU A 66 2.72 -2.23 11.08
C LEU A 66 3.16 -0.78 11.05
N GLU A 67 4.41 -0.50 11.39
CA GLU A 67 4.99 0.85 11.28
C GLU A 67 4.98 1.35 9.84
N SER A 68 5.27 0.47 8.88
CA SER A 68 5.23 0.78 7.45
C SER A 68 3.80 1.11 6.99
N LEU A 69 2.80 0.34 7.43
CA LEU A 69 1.39 0.64 7.16
C LEU A 69 1.00 2.04 7.67
N ASP A 70 1.45 2.39 8.87
CA ASP A 70 1.16 3.68 9.49
C ASP A 70 1.79 4.85 8.76
N ALA A 71 3.05 4.67 8.32
CA ALA A 71 3.74 5.63 7.48
C ALA A 71 2.94 5.86 6.19
N CYS A 72 2.52 4.79 5.51
CA CYS A 72 1.72 4.89 4.27
C CYS A 72 0.37 5.61 4.47
N ILE A 73 -0.32 5.35 5.59
CA ILE A 73 -1.56 6.04 5.95
C ILE A 73 -1.27 7.54 6.15
N ASN A 74 -0.22 7.88 6.89
CA ASN A 74 0.13 9.27 7.20
C ASN A 74 0.58 10.06 5.96
N GLU A 75 1.34 9.45 5.05
CA GLU A 75 1.82 10.08 3.81
C GLU A 75 0.68 10.45 2.86
N SER A 76 -0.43 9.70 2.90
CA SER A 76 -1.55 9.88 1.98
C SER A 76 -2.78 10.54 2.62
N LYS A 77 -2.75 10.86 3.93
CA LYS A 77 -3.92 11.31 4.70
C LYS A 77 -4.53 12.62 4.21
N ASP A 78 -3.71 13.54 3.70
CA ASP A 78 -4.13 14.89 3.32
C ASP A 78 -4.57 14.98 1.85
N LEU A 79 -4.42 13.89 1.09
CA LEU A 79 -4.91 13.82 -0.29
C LEU A 79 -6.45 13.83 -0.31
N THR A 80 -7.03 14.56 -1.26
CA THR A 80 -8.48 14.72 -1.41
C THR A 80 -9.05 13.85 -2.53
N GLU A 81 -8.25 13.58 -3.56
CA GLU A 81 -8.65 12.74 -4.69
C GLU A 81 -8.64 11.27 -4.29
N LYS A 82 -9.83 10.71 -4.05
CA LYS A 82 -10.03 9.36 -3.50
C LYS A 82 -9.28 8.26 -4.27
N CYS A 83 -9.23 8.33 -5.59
CA CYS A 83 -8.60 7.28 -6.40
C CYS A 83 -7.07 7.39 -6.36
N GLU A 84 -6.52 8.60 -6.49
CA GLU A 84 -5.09 8.86 -6.35
C GLU A 84 -4.61 8.45 -4.96
N LYS A 85 -5.32 8.91 -3.93
CA LYS A 85 -5.08 8.55 -2.53
C LYS A 85 -5.04 7.04 -2.33
N ALA A 86 -6.06 6.32 -2.80
CA ALA A 86 -6.14 4.86 -2.69
C ALA A 86 -5.05 4.13 -3.50
N PHE A 87 -4.62 4.70 -4.63
CA PHE A 87 -3.49 4.16 -5.38
C PHE A 87 -2.19 4.30 -4.57
N LEU A 88 -1.90 5.50 -4.07
CA LEU A 88 -0.65 5.80 -3.37
C LEU A 88 -0.50 4.98 -2.08
N ILE A 89 -1.55 4.84 -1.28
CA ILE A 89 -1.49 4.00 -0.09
C ILE A 89 -1.24 2.53 -0.44
N SER A 90 -1.86 2.03 -1.53
CA SER A 90 -1.70 0.65 -1.98
C SER A 90 -0.29 0.42 -2.49
N ALA A 91 0.26 1.39 -3.24
CA ALA A 91 1.62 1.34 -3.75
C ALA A 91 2.65 1.36 -2.61
N CYS A 92 2.49 2.27 -1.64
CA CYS A 92 3.34 2.33 -0.46
C CYS A 92 3.31 0.99 0.31
N PHE A 93 2.11 0.45 0.54
CA PHE A 93 1.95 -0.83 1.23
C PHE A 93 2.61 -2.00 0.50
N ILE A 94 2.35 -2.15 -0.81
CA ILE A 94 2.94 -3.22 -1.63
C ILE A 94 4.47 -3.13 -1.60
N LYS A 95 5.03 -1.94 -1.69
CA LYS A 95 6.48 -1.72 -1.63
C LYS A 95 7.05 -2.04 -0.24
N GLY A 96 6.38 -1.65 0.83
CA GLY A 96 6.78 -1.99 2.20
C GLY A 96 6.80 -3.50 2.42
N GLU A 97 5.75 -4.19 1.99
CA GLU A 97 5.64 -5.64 2.09
C GLU A 97 6.67 -6.38 1.22
N HIS A 98 6.93 -5.89 0.01
CA HIS A 98 7.94 -6.46 -0.88
C HIS A 98 9.34 -6.32 -0.29
N LYS A 99 9.68 -5.13 0.23
CA LYS A 99 10.94 -4.89 0.93
C LYS A 99 11.09 -5.77 2.17
N HIS A 100 10.02 -6.01 2.92
CA HIS A 100 10.09 -6.90 4.07
C HIS A 100 10.34 -8.37 3.67
N LYS A 101 9.68 -8.84 2.60
CA LYS A 101 9.84 -10.22 2.12
C LYS A 101 11.21 -10.50 1.49
N HIS A 102 11.76 -9.53 0.75
CA HIS A 102 13.00 -9.69 -0.03
C HIS A 102 14.21 -8.93 0.56
N GLY A 103 14.01 -8.04 1.53
CA GLY A 103 15.08 -7.27 2.17
C GLY A 103 15.91 -8.08 3.17
N ASN A 104 15.38 -9.19 3.69
CA ASN A 104 16.14 -10.14 4.50
C ASN A 104 17.21 -10.91 3.70
N GLU A 105 17.26 -10.77 2.37
CA GLU A 105 18.30 -11.38 1.52
C GLU A 105 19.53 -10.47 1.33
N HIS A 106 19.47 -9.18 1.72
CA HIS A 106 20.53 -8.19 1.46
C HIS A 106 21.30 -7.72 2.71
N GLU A 107 20.98 -8.18 3.92
CA GLU A 107 21.76 -7.83 5.13
C GLU A 107 22.97 -8.77 5.39
N HIS A 108 23.28 -9.71 4.48
CA HIS A 108 24.44 -10.61 4.63
C HIS A 108 25.67 -10.28 3.75
N GLU A 109 25.69 -9.13 3.07
CA GLU A 109 26.87 -8.68 2.30
C GLU A 109 27.25 -7.25 2.66
N HIS A 110 27.51 -6.97 3.93
CA HIS A 110 28.27 -5.78 4.31
C HIS A 110 29.13 -6.03 5.56
N GLU A 111 29.81 -7.18 5.59
CA GLU A 111 30.99 -7.37 6.42
C GLU A 111 32.00 -8.28 5.71
N LYS A 112 32.85 -7.68 4.86
CA LYS A 112 34.27 -8.04 4.75
C LYS A 112 35.10 -6.94 4.06
#